data_AF-A0A3C2ECH7-F1
#
_entry.id   AF-A0A3C2ECH7-F1
#
_cell.length_a   1.000
_cell.length_b   1.000
_cell.length_c   1.000
_cell.angle_alpha   90.00
_cell.angle_beta   90.00
_cell.angle_gamma   90.00
#
_symmetry.space_group_name_H-M   'P 1'
#
loop_
_entity.id
_entity.type
_entity.pdbx_description
1 polymer ?
#
loop_
_entity_poly.entity_id
_entity_poly.type
_entity_poly.pdbx_seq_one_letter_code
_entity_poly.pdbx_strand_id
1 'polypeptide(L)'
;TSGSAILLCGDCNGWYETGACRDVVIRNNQFIHALTSMYQFTNAIISIYPEIPDMQHQRGFFHGAAGLGVQILNNYFEISDKPIVYAKSLSDLIFSGNKVVLSGTYKPFHWNQKSFLLEKVGNFSFENNDFDVSFSQEKDVLWMKTVD
;
A
#
# COMPACT_ATOMS: atom_id res chain seq x y z
N THR A 1 -8.39 12.63 -3.87
CA THR A 1 -8.94 11.83 -5.01
C THR A 1 -9.89 10.79 -4.45
N SER A 2 -10.88 10.33 -5.20
CA SER A 2 -11.92 9.43 -4.66
C SER A 2 -11.45 7.99 -4.46
N GLY A 3 -10.57 7.47 -5.31
CA GLY A 3 -9.94 6.15 -5.15
C GLY A 3 -8.54 6.22 -4.51
N SER A 4 -7.73 5.20 -4.76
CA SER A 4 -6.29 5.25 -4.46
C SER A 4 -5.64 6.42 -5.20
N ALA A 5 -4.74 7.12 -4.52
CA ALA A 5 -3.92 8.17 -5.12
C ALA A 5 -2.86 7.59 -6.06
N ILE A 6 -2.34 6.40 -5.73
CA ILE A 6 -1.43 5.64 -6.57
C ILE A 6 -1.94 4.20 -6.59
N LEU A 7 -2.13 3.65 -7.79
CA LEU A 7 -2.43 2.24 -8.01
C LEU A 7 -1.36 1.65 -8.93
N LEU A 8 -0.56 0.73 -8.39
CA LEU A 8 0.33 -0.13 -9.19
C LEU A 8 -0.41 -1.46 -9.39
N CYS A 9 -0.93 -1.66 -10.61
CA CYS A 9 -1.74 -2.82 -10.98
C CYS A 9 -1.06 -3.62 -12.09
N GLY A 10 -1.78 -4.62 -12.58
CA GLY A 10 -1.43 -5.44 -13.73
C GLY A 10 -2.14 -6.78 -13.64
N ASP A 11 -2.59 -7.28 -14.78
CA ASP A 11 -3.29 -8.56 -14.85
C ASP A 11 -3.16 -9.23 -16.23
N CYS A 12 -3.55 -10.50 -16.27
CA CYS A 12 -3.73 -11.26 -17.51
C CYS A 12 -5.06 -12.03 -17.53
N ASN A 13 -6.06 -11.56 -16.79
CA ASN A 13 -7.35 -12.24 -16.59
C ASN A 13 -8.57 -11.31 -16.75
N GLY A 14 -8.38 -10.00 -16.89
CA GLY A 14 -9.42 -9.00 -17.08
C GLY A 14 -9.02 -7.95 -18.10
N TRP A 15 -8.04 -7.10 -17.78
CA TRP A 15 -7.59 -5.98 -18.61
C TRP A 15 -6.40 -6.32 -19.51
N TYR A 16 -5.66 -7.40 -19.21
CA TYR A 16 -4.47 -7.82 -19.97
C TYR A 16 -3.37 -6.75 -20.03
N GLU A 17 -3.20 -6.00 -18.96
CA GLU A 17 -2.20 -4.94 -18.84
C GLU A 17 -0.91 -5.44 -18.18
N THR A 18 0.21 -5.26 -18.86
CA THR A 18 1.53 -5.46 -18.24
C THR A 18 1.89 -4.26 -17.37
N GLY A 19 2.37 -4.51 -16.14
CA GLY A 19 2.54 -3.44 -15.16
C GLY A 19 3.63 -3.66 -14.11
N ALA A 20 4.49 -4.67 -14.27
CA ALA A 20 5.48 -5.02 -13.25
C ALA A 20 6.55 -3.93 -13.07
N CYS A 21 6.37 -3.05 -12.07
CA CYS A 21 7.40 -2.11 -11.64
C CYS A 21 8.52 -2.80 -10.85
N ARG A 22 9.79 -2.45 -11.13
CA ARG A 22 10.97 -3.02 -10.46
C ARG A 22 11.54 -2.12 -9.37
N ASP A 23 11.60 -0.82 -9.61
CA ASP A 23 12.09 0.18 -8.65
C ASP A 23 11.26 1.45 -8.79
N VAL A 24 10.50 1.78 -7.75
CA VAL A 24 9.59 2.93 -7.72
C VAL A 24 9.88 3.77 -6.49
N VAL A 25 10.11 5.05 -6.71
CA VAL A 25 10.30 6.03 -5.63
C VAL A 25 9.14 7.01 -5.63
N ILE A 26 8.32 6.96 -4.59
CA ILE A 26 7.21 7.86 -4.31
C ILE A 26 7.68 8.80 -3.20
N ARG A 27 8.06 10.03 -3.55
CA ARG A 27 8.65 10.96 -2.58
C ARG A 27 8.19 12.39 -2.68
N ASN A 28 8.18 13.09 -1.54
CA ASN A 28 7.86 14.51 -1.41
C ASN A 28 6.47 14.89 -1.97
N ASN A 29 5.51 13.97 -1.88
CA ASN A 29 4.12 14.22 -2.29
C ASN A 29 3.25 14.60 -1.09
N GLN A 30 2.11 15.22 -1.38
CA GLN A 30 1.03 15.44 -0.42
C GLN A 30 -0.20 14.64 -0.83
N PHE A 31 -0.63 13.71 0.02
CA PHE A 31 -1.84 12.91 -0.16
C PHE A 31 -2.92 13.45 0.76
N ILE A 32 -3.78 14.33 0.22
CA ILE A 32 -4.82 15.01 0.99
C ILE A 32 -6.17 14.34 0.71
N HIS A 33 -6.74 13.74 1.74
CA HIS A 33 -8.06 13.07 1.70
C HIS A 33 -8.24 12.18 0.45
N ALA A 34 -7.29 11.29 0.21
CA ALA A 34 -7.46 10.23 -0.78
C ALA A 34 -8.35 9.11 -0.24
N LEU A 35 -8.83 8.23 -1.13
CA LEU A 35 -9.65 7.06 -0.77
C LEU A 35 -11.01 7.43 -0.13
N THR A 36 -11.73 8.39 -0.70
CA THR A 36 -13.05 8.84 -0.21
C THR A 36 -14.24 8.07 -0.79
N SER A 37 -14.02 7.05 -1.61
CA SER A 37 -15.05 6.19 -2.20
C SER A 37 -14.53 4.78 -2.44
N MET A 38 -15.45 3.81 -2.58
CA MET A 38 -15.11 2.41 -2.85
C MET A 38 -15.01 2.17 -4.37
N TYR A 39 -13.82 1.77 -4.83
CA TYR A 39 -13.59 1.28 -6.19
C TYR A 39 -12.89 -0.08 -6.16
N GLN A 40 -12.84 -0.76 -7.31
CA GLN A 40 -12.04 -1.98 -7.45
C GLN A 40 -10.56 -1.66 -7.30
N PHE A 41 -9.81 -2.58 -6.67
CA PHE A 41 -8.35 -2.52 -6.48
C PHE A 41 -7.84 -1.37 -5.59
N THR A 42 -8.73 -0.52 -5.07
CA THR A 42 -8.37 0.61 -4.20
C THR A 42 -8.47 0.22 -2.73
N ASN A 43 -7.51 -0.56 -2.23
CA ASN A 43 -7.52 -1.07 -0.85
C ASN A 43 -6.86 -0.14 0.18
N ALA A 44 -6.12 0.87 -0.29
CA ALA A 44 -5.47 1.90 0.50
C ALA A 44 -5.21 3.17 -0.33
N ILE A 45 -4.68 4.24 0.29
CA ILE A 45 -4.25 5.46 -0.42
C ILE A 45 -3.23 5.13 -1.51
N ILE A 46 -2.24 4.30 -1.19
CA ILE A 46 -1.31 3.69 -2.16
C ILE A 46 -1.62 2.20 -2.22
N SER A 47 -2.14 1.72 -3.34
CA SER A 47 -2.44 0.30 -3.57
C SER A 47 -1.46 -0.29 -4.56
N ILE A 48 -0.71 -1.31 -4.15
CA ILE A 48 0.13 -2.14 -5.02
C ILE A 48 -0.64 -3.47 -5.13
N TYR A 49 -1.45 -3.58 -6.18
CA TYR A 49 -2.46 -4.61 -6.37
C TYR A 49 -2.33 -5.23 -7.76
N PRO A 50 -1.37 -6.15 -7.99
CA PRO A 50 -1.45 -7.02 -9.15
C PRO A 50 -2.57 -8.05 -8.96
N GLU A 51 -3.35 -8.32 -10.01
CA GLU A 51 -4.37 -9.37 -9.98
C GLU A 51 -3.73 -10.73 -10.23
N ILE A 52 -3.60 -11.52 -9.16
CA ILE A 52 -2.95 -12.83 -9.19
C ILE A 52 -3.93 -13.85 -8.61
N PRO A 53 -4.60 -14.65 -9.46
CA PRO A 53 -5.59 -15.62 -9.01
C PRO A 53 -5.00 -16.70 -8.09
N ASP A 54 -3.82 -17.20 -8.44
CA ASP A 54 -3.14 -18.27 -7.70
C ASP A 54 -1.93 -17.73 -6.92
N MET A 55 -2.23 -17.06 -5.81
CA MET A 55 -1.20 -16.52 -4.92
C MET A 55 -0.40 -17.60 -4.19
N GLN A 56 -1.02 -18.76 -3.93
CA GLN A 56 -0.42 -19.87 -3.20
C GLN A 56 0.76 -20.45 -3.99
N HIS A 57 0.58 -20.73 -5.29
CA HIS A 57 1.63 -21.32 -6.12
C HIS A 57 2.56 -20.30 -6.79
N GLN A 58 2.38 -19.01 -6.52
CA GLN A 58 3.28 -17.98 -7.06
C GLN A 58 4.72 -18.21 -6.56
N ARG A 59 5.69 -18.26 -7.50
CA ARG A 59 7.11 -18.55 -7.19
C ARG A 59 7.97 -17.33 -6.85
N GLY A 60 7.54 -16.12 -7.21
CA GLY A 60 8.29 -14.89 -6.98
C GLY A 60 7.36 -13.68 -6.96
N PHE A 61 7.91 -12.51 -6.64
CA PHE A 61 7.13 -11.28 -6.56
C PHE A 61 6.83 -10.71 -7.96
N PHE A 62 5.61 -10.20 -8.14
CA PHE A 62 5.23 -9.53 -9.39
C PHE A 62 5.94 -8.18 -9.51
N HIS A 63 5.90 -7.37 -8.44
CA HIS A 63 6.62 -6.10 -8.32
C HIS A 63 7.93 -6.25 -7.54
N GLY A 64 8.89 -5.40 -7.88
CA GLY A 64 10.22 -5.41 -7.26
C GLY A 64 11.17 -6.45 -7.86
N ALA A 65 12.34 -6.54 -7.25
CA ALA A 65 13.38 -7.54 -7.47
C ALA A 65 14.29 -7.54 -6.22
N ALA A 66 15.30 -8.42 -6.15
CA ALA A 66 16.20 -8.45 -4.98
C ALA A 66 16.83 -7.07 -4.71
N GLY A 67 16.47 -6.46 -3.57
CA GLY A 67 16.95 -5.13 -3.16
C GLY A 67 16.27 -3.95 -3.86
N LEU A 68 15.23 -4.20 -4.66
CA LEU A 68 14.45 -3.20 -5.39
C LEU A 68 12.95 -3.39 -5.14
N GLY A 69 12.21 -2.31 -5.10
CA GLY A 69 10.77 -2.40 -4.86
C GLY A 69 10.12 -1.04 -4.84
N VAL A 70 9.31 -0.77 -3.82
CA VAL A 70 8.63 0.52 -3.68
C VAL A 70 9.14 1.24 -2.46
N GLN A 71 9.60 2.47 -2.67
CA GLN A 71 10.13 3.37 -1.65
C GLN A 71 9.17 4.55 -1.50
N ILE A 72 8.56 4.69 -0.35
CA ILE A 72 7.61 5.75 -0.01
C ILE A 72 8.30 6.65 1.01
N LEU A 73 8.86 7.76 0.52
CA LEU A 73 9.84 8.57 1.26
C LEU A 73 9.39 10.02 1.44
N ASN A 74 9.43 10.53 2.67
CA ASN A 74 9.23 11.95 2.97
C ASN A 74 7.92 12.53 2.38
N ASN A 75 6.85 11.74 2.34
CA ASN A 75 5.54 12.20 1.92
C ASN A 75 4.73 12.70 3.12
N TYR A 76 3.77 13.56 2.84
CA TYR A 76 2.76 14.00 3.80
C TYR A 76 1.42 13.35 3.47
N PHE A 77 0.81 12.69 4.46
CA PHE A 77 -0.50 12.07 4.35
C PHE A 77 -1.46 12.77 5.30
N GLU A 78 -2.49 13.41 4.75
CA GLU A 78 -3.63 13.89 5.53
C GLU A 78 -4.82 12.95 5.28
N ILE A 79 -5.03 12.04 6.22
CA ILE A 79 -5.91 10.89 6.05
C ILE A 79 -7.25 11.12 6.76
N SER A 80 -8.33 10.53 6.25
CA SER A 80 -9.62 10.51 6.96
C SER A 80 -10.06 9.11 7.38
N ASP A 81 -9.28 8.10 7.01
CA ASP A 81 -9.45 6.70 7.40
C ASP A 81 -8.07 6.03 7.45
N LYS A 82 -7.99 4.83 7.99
CA LYS A 82 -6.74 4.13 8.30
C LYS A 82 -5.89 3.72 7.09
N PRO A 83 -6.41 3.20 5.96
CA PRO A 83 -5.58 2.54 4.96
C PRO A 83 -4.60 3.46 4.22
N ILE A 84 -3.30 3.32 4.51
CA ILE A 84 -2.23 4.10 3.87
C ILE A 84 -1.61 3.31 2.73
N VAL A 85 -1.18 2.07 3.00
CA VAL A 85 -0.56 1.20 2.00
C VAL A 85 -1.20 -0.19 2.01
N TYR A 86 -1.62 -0.65 0.84
CA TYR A 86 -1.88 -2.05 0.57
C TYR A 86 -0.80 -2.54 -0.40
N ALA A 87 -0.17 -3.66 -0.10
CA ALA A 87 0.82 -4.24 -1.00
C ALA A 87 0.63 -5.74 -1.16
N LYS A 88 0.57 -6.17 -2.42
CA LYS A 88 0.47 -7.57 -2.82
C LYS A 88 1.61 -7.95 -3.76
N SER A 89 2.25 -9.07 -3.49
CA SER A 89 3.31 -9.64 -4.34
C SER A 89 4.44 -8.65 -4.67
N LEU A 90 5.10 -8.15 -3.63
CA LEU A 90 6.14 -7.12 -3.71
C LEU A 90 7.42 -7.59 -3.00
N SER A 91 8.58 -7.46 -3.66
CA SER A 91 9.87 -7.84 -3.07
C SER A 91 10.21 -7.00 -1.84
N ASP A 92 10.28 -5.67 -2.00
CA ASP A 92 10.75 -4.76 -0.97
C ASP A 92 9.84 -3.54 -0.86
N LEU A 93 9.44 -3.19 0.36
CA LEU A 93 8.68 -1.98 0.68
C LEU A 93 9.43 -1.17 1.74
N ILE A 94 9.72 0.09 1.43
CA ILE A 94 10.31 1.04 2.37
C ILE A 94 9.30 2.16 2.61
N PHE A 95 8.93 2.40 3.86
CA PHE A 95 8.12 3.54 4.27
C PHE A 95 8.90 4.35 5.29
N SER A 96 9.53 5.44 4.86
CA SER A 96 10.48 6.19 5.69
C SER A 96 10.35 7.70 5.61
N GLY A 97 10.51 8.37 6.75
CA GLY A 97 10.49 9.83 6.84
C GLY A 97 9.13 10.47 6.55
N ASN A 98 8.05 9.69 6.46
CA ASN A 98 6.73 10.21 6.13
C ASN A 98 6.05 10.82 7.35
N LYS A 99 5.19 11.82 7.10
CA LYS A 99 4.31 12.40 8.11
C LYS A 99 2.86 12.02 7.83
N VAL A 100 2.16 11.54 8.84
CA VAL A 100 0.75 11.12 8.77
C VAL A 100 -0.06 11.91 9.79
N VAL A 101 -1.10 12.57 9.29
CA VAL A 101 -2.02 13.41 10.05
C VAL A 101 -3.44 12.90 9.89
N LEU A 102 -4.11 12.54 10.98
CA LEU A 102 -5.53 12.17 10.95
C LEU A 102 -6.41 13.42 10.94
N SER A 103 -7.15 13.57 9.86
CA SER A 103 -8.12 14.64 9.65
C SER A 103 -9.55 14.11 9.74
N GLY A 104 -10.37 14.77 10.55
CA GLY A 104 -11.79 14.45 10.73
C GLY A 104 -12.70 14.91 9.59
N THR A 105 -12.15 15.35 8.44
CA THR A 105 -12.91 15.88 7.29
C THR A 105 -13.96 14.90 6.77
N TYR A 106 -13.63 13.61 6.69
CA TYR A 106 -14.57 12.55 6.29
C TYR A 106 -14.70 11.48 7.37
N LYS A 107 -15.88 10.85 7.44
CA LYS A 107 -16.09 9.71 8.33
C LYS A 107 -15.39 8.47 7.76
N PRO A 108 -14.64 7.71 8.58
CA PRO A 108 -14.13 6.40 8.19
C PRO A 108 -15.25 5.49 7.66
N PHE A 109 -14.98 4.80 6.56
CA PHE A 109 -15.93 3.89 5.91
C PHE A 109 -15.27 2.68 5.27
N HIS A 110 -13.94 2.68 5.11
CA HIS A 110 -13.23 1.69 4.32
C HIS A 110 -13.20 0.34 5.03
N TRP A 111 -13.35 -0.77 4.30
CA TRP A 111 -13.39 -2.10 4.91
C TRP A 111 -12.05 -2.51 5.52
N ASN A 112 -10.94 -2.12 4.89
CA ASN A 112 -9.59 -2.33 5.41
C ASN A 112 -9.41 -1.42 6.64
N GLN A 113 -9.16 -2.02 7.80
CA GLN A 113 -9.02 -1.33 9.08
C GLN A 113 -7.55 -1.26 9.55
N LYS A 114 -6.61 -1.48 8.63
CA LYS A 114 -5.15 -1.50 8.88
C LYS A 114 -4.48 -0.41 8.07
N SER A 115 -3.52 0.28 8.69
CA SER A 115 -2.71 1.29 7.99
C SER A 115 -1.83 0.66 6.92
N PHE A 116 -1.30 -0.52 7.20
CA PHE A 116 -0.53 -1.33 6.26
C PHE A 116 -1.14 -2.73 6.18
N LEU A 117 -1.57 -3.14 4.99
CA LEU A 117 -2.06 -4.48 4.71
C LEU A 117 -1.16 -5.13 3.67
N LEU A 118 -0.40 -6.15 4.08
CA LEU A 118 0.71 -6.72 3.32
C LEU A 118 0.43 -8.19 2.99
N GLU A 119 0.33 -8.52 1.70
CA GLU A 119 0.05 -9.87 1.19
C GLU A 119 1.22 -10.36 0.33
N LYS A 120 2.00 -11.32 0.84
CA LYS A 120 3.21 -11.81 0.17
C LYS A 120 4.16 -10.67 -0.20
N VAL A 121 4.59 -9.94 0.83
CA VAL A 121 5.63 -8.92 0.75
C VAL A 121 6.92 -9.51 1.34
N GLY A 122 8.05 -9.32 0.67
CA GLY A 122 9.34 -9.87 1.12
C GLY A 122 9.89 -9.13 2.33
N ASN A 123 10.41 -7.93 2.11
CA ASN A 123 10.93 -7.06 3.18
C ASN A 123 10.06 -5.82 3.35
N PHE A 124 9.86 -5.42 4.61
CA PHE A 124 9.21 -4.16 4.95
C PHE A 124 10.08 -3.39 5.95
N SER A 125 10.64 -2.26 5.51
CA SER A 125 11.31 -1.29 6.39
C SER A 125 10.36 -0.13 6.70
N PHE A 126 10.30 0.23 7.97
CA PHE A 126 9.49 1.32 8.48
C PHE A 126 10.31 2.13 9.47
N GLU A 127 10.72 3.33 9.08
CA GLU A 127 11.73 4.09 9.81
C GLU A 127 11.40 5.59 9.85
N ASN A 128 11.64 6.25 10.99
CA ASN A 128 11.59 7.71 11.11
C ASN A 128 10.28 8.36 10.63
N ASN A 129 9.13 7.69 10.78
CA ASN A 129 7.84 8.25 10.41
C ASN A 129 7.19 8.97 11.59
N ASP A 130 6.53 10.09 11.31
CA ASP A 130 5.80 10.92 12.27
C ASP A 130 4.30 10.68 12.11
N PHE A 131 3.64 10.18 13.14
CA PHE A 131 2.19 9.97 13.18
C PHE A 131 1.61 10.83 14.30
N ASP A 132 0.66 11.71 13.97
CA ASP A 132 -0.05 12.51 14.98
C ASP A 132 -1.11 11.69 15.76
N VAL A 133 -1.31 10.45 15.34
CA VAL A 133 -2.14 9.44 16.00
C VAL A 133 -1.28 8.31 16.56
N SER A 134 -1.83 7.60 17.55
CA SER A 134 -1.19 6.38 18.06
C SER A 134 -1.03 5.35 16.94
N PHE A 135 0.21 4.96 16.68
CA PHE A 135 0.57 3.92 15.74
C PHE A 135 1.40 2.85 16.45
N SER A 136 1.07 1.57 16.24
CA SER A 136 1.97 0.48 16.57
C SER A 136 1.97 -0.57 15.46
N GLN A 137 3.16 -1.07 15.10
CA GLN A 137 3.27 -2.06 14.04
C GLN A 137 2.42 -3.32 14.32
N GLU A 138 2.35 -3.75 15.59
CA GLU A 138 1.52 -4.90 15.99
C GLU A 138 0.03 -4.72 15.65
N LYS A 139 -0.51 -3.51 15.78
CA LYS A 139 -1.94 -3.24 15.59
C LYS A 139 -2.25 -2.80 14.17
N ASP A 140 -1.37 -2.02 13.57
CA ASP A 140 -1.65 -1.27 12.35
C ASP A 140 -1.00 -1.87 11.10
N VAL A 141 -0.10 -2.84 11.25
CA VAL A 141 0.47 -3.63 10.16
C VAL A 141 -0.10 -5.05 10.24
N LEU A 142 -0.83 -5.45 9.20
CA LEU A 142 -1.32 -6.83 9.06
C LEU A 142 -0.57 -7.54 7.93
N TRP A 143 0.15 -8.58 8.30
CA TRP A 143 0.74 -9.54 7.36
C TRP A 143 -0.28 -10.63 7.07
N MET A 144 -0.84 -10.62 5.86
CA MET A 144 -1.70 -11.71 5.38
C MET A 144 -0.82 -12.92 5.09
N LYS A 145 -1.05 -13.99 5.84
CA LYS A 145 -0.46 -15.29 5.53
C LYS A 145 -1.03 -15.77 4.21
N THR A 146 -0.19 -16.12 3.25
CA THR A 146 -0.58 -17.08 2.22
C THR A 146 -0.93 -18.37 2.96
N VAL A 147 -2.17 -18.80 2.88
CA VAL A 147 -2.62 -20.05 3.49
C VAL A 147 -1.86 -21.18 2.79
N ASP A 148 -1.12 -21.98 3.55
CA ASP A 148 -0.43 -23.19 3.07
C ASP A 148 -1.42 -24.26 2.57
#